data_AF-A0A8B4GHV8-F1
#
_entry.id   AF-A0A8B4GHV8-F1
#
_cell.length_a   1.000
_cell.length_b   1.000
_cell.length_c   1.000
_cell.angle_alpha   90.00
_cell.angle_beta   90.00
_cell.angle_gamma   90.00
#
_symmetry.space_group_name_H-M   'P 1'
#
loop_
_entity.id
_entity.type
_entity.pdbx_description
1 polymer ?
#
loop_
_entity_poly.entity_id
_entity_poly.type
_entity_poly.pdbx_seq_one_letter_code
_entity_poly.pdbx_strand_id
1 'polypeptide(L)'
;MSSKLVLVLNCGSSSLKFAIIDAVNGDEFLSGLAECFHLPEARIKWKMDGAKHEAALGAGAAHSEALNFIVNTILAQKPELSAQLTAIGHRIVHGGEKFTASAVINDEVLQGIKDSVPFAPLHNPAHLIGIAEALKSFPHLADKNVAVFDTAFHQTMPEESYLYALPYSLYRDHGVRRYGAHGTSHFYVTQEAAKMLNKPVEEVNVITCHLGNGGSVTAVRNGQCVDTSMGLTPLEGLVMGTRSGDIDPAIIFHLHDSLGMSVDQINKMLTKESGLLGLTEVTSDCRYVEDNYDSKADAKRAMDVFCHRLAKYVGAYSALMEGRLDAVIFTGGIGENAGMVRELTLNKLGLLGFEIDHDRNMAARFGKSGAITKDGSRLALVIPTNEELVIAQDASRLTA
;
A
#
# COMPACT_ATOMS: atom_id res chain seq x y z
N MET A 1 -26.73 13.28 7.43
CA MET A 1 -26.76 11.89 6.92
C MET A 1 -26.60 10.97 8.11
N SER A 2 -27.20 9.77 8.10
CA SER A 2 -26.98 8.78 9.17
C SER A 2 -25.53 8.31 9.10
N SER A 3 -24.85 8.21 10.25
CA SER A 3 -23.50 7.64 10.35
C SER A 3 -23.49 6.21 9.82
N LYS A 4 -22.42 5.81 9.11
CA LYS A 4 -22.22 4.44 8.63
C LYS A 4 -20.86 3.92 9.09
N LEU A 5 -20.79 3.47 10.35
CA LEU A 5 -19.56 2.96 10.93
C LEU A 5 -19.19 1.60 10.33
N VAL A 6 -17.93 1.46 9.95
CA VAL A 6 -17.35 0.25 9.40
C VAL A 6 -16.10 -0.13 10.18
N LEU A 7 -16.00 -1.40 10.57
CA LEU A 7 -14.77 -1.98 11.08
C LEU A 7 -13.87 -2.36 9.90
N VAL A 8 -12.71 -1.72 9.81
CA VAL A 8 -11.71 -2.01 8.79
C VAL A 8 -10.63 -2.91 9.38
N LEU A 9 -10.32 -4.01 8.69
CA LEU A 9 -9.33 -5.00 9.10
C LEU A 9 -8.26 -5.18 8.02
N ASN A 10 -7.00 -5.13 8.44
CA ASN A 10 -5.84 -5.41 7.60
C ASN A 10 -4.97 -6.45 8.33
N CYS A 11 -5.19 -7.72 8.00
CA CYS A 11 -4.56 -8.86 8.63
C CYS A 11 -3.28 -9.26 7.88
N GLY A 12 -2.12 -9.00 8.49
CA GLY A 12 -0.83 -9.53 8.02
C GLY A 12 -0.48 -10.85 8.71
N SER A 13 0.62 -11.49 8.31
CA SER A 13 1.06 -12.75 8.92
C SER A 13 1.47 -12.62 10.39
N SER A 14 1.98 -11.46 10.81
CA SER A 14 2.46 -11.21 12.18
C SER A 14 1.78 -10.03 12.89
N SER A 15 0.73 -9.46 12.28
CA SER A 15 0.03 -8.29 12.80
C SER A 15 -1.40 -8.20 12.29
N LEU A 16 -2.23 -7.42 12.99
CA LEU A 16 -3.57 -7.04 12.59
C LEU A 16 -3.73 -5.54 12.87
N LYS A 17 -3.86 -4.74 11.81
CA LYS A 17 -4.28 -3.34 11.93
C LYS A 17 -5.79 -3.28 11.85
N PHE A 18 -6.40 -2.44 12.68
CA PHE A 18 -7.85 -2.27 12.73
C PHE A 18 -8.22 -0.81 12.94
N ALA A 19 -9.36 -0.41 12.39
CA ALA A 19 -9.95 0.90 12.61
C ALA A 19 -11.48 0.85 12.55
N ILE A 20 -12.16 1.76 13.24
CA ILE A 20 -13.60 2.03 13.06
C ILE A 20 -13.71 3.42 12.45
N ILE A 21 -14.19 3.46 11.21
CA ILE A 21 -14.30 4.67 10.41
C ILE A 21 -15.77 4.89 10.06
N ASP A 22 -16.25 6.13 10.16
CA ASP A 22 -17.50 6.51 9.51
C ASP A 22 -17.27 6.71 8.01
N ALA A 23 -17.84 5.83 7.20
CA ALA A 23 -17.68 5.84 5.75
C ALA A 23 -18.19 7.13 5.07
N VAL A 24 -19.06 7.91 5.76
CA VAL A 24 -19.67 9.12 5.19
C VAL A 24 -18.71 10.32 5.24
N ASN A 25 -18.05 10.54 6.38
CA ASN A 25 -17.24 11.73 6.61
C ASN A 25 -15.76 11.43 6.89
N GLY A 26 -15.40 10.17 7.11
CA GLY A 26 -14.05 9.70 7.40
C GLY A 26 -13.60 9.85 8.85
N ASP A 27 -14.50 10.14 9.78
CA ASP A 27 -14.17 10.23 11.20
C ASP A 27 -13.68 8.88 11.74
N GLU A 28 -12.54 8.89 12.42
CA GLU A 28 -11.94 7.72 13.07
C GLU A 28 -12.37 7.65 14.55
N PHE A 29 -13.10 6.60 14.91
CA PHE A 29 -13.59 6.36 16.27
C PHE A 29 -12.66 5.44 17.07
N LEU A 30 -11.94 4.57 16.37
CA LEU A 30 -10.97 3.63 16.92
C LEU A 30 -9.90 3.37 15.88
N SER A 31 -8.64 3.30 16.30
CA SER A 31 -7.56 2.74 15.48
C SER A 31 -6.60 1.94 16.35
N GLY A 32 -5.96 0.94 15.78
CA GLY A 32 -5.02 0.13 16.53
C GLY A 32 -4.22 -0.87 15.70
N LEU A 33 -3.27 -1.48 16.38
CA LEU A 33 -2.34 -2.46 15.86
C LEU A 33 -2.14 -3.56 16.91
N ALA A 34 -2.51 -4.77 16.55
CA ALA A 34 -2.02 -5.98 17.20
C ALA A 34 -0.76 -6.45 16.47
N GLU A 35 0.32 -6.73 17.19
CA GLU A 35 1.64 -7.04 16.64
C GLU A 35 2.37 -8.11 17.45
N CYS A 36 3.48 -8.61 16.90
CA CYS A 36 4.28 -9.68 17.50
C CYS A 36 3.50 -10.99 17.68
N PHE A 37 2.65 -11.35 16.71
CA PHE A 37 1.93 -12.62 16.77
C PHE A 37 2.87 -13.82 16.83
N HIS A 38 2.43 -14.86 17.54
CA HIS A 38 3.18 -16.09 17.82
C HIS A 38 4.48 -15.89 18.63
N LEU A 39 4.72 -14.68 19.14
CA LEU A 39 5.89 -14.36 19.98
C LEU A 39 5.48 -14.14 21.45
N PRO A 40 6.44 -14.18 22.39
CA PRO A 40 6.19 -13.82 23.79
C PRO A 40 5.71 -12.37 23.96
N GLU A 41 6.12 -11.46 23.07
CA GLU A 41 5.82 -10.03 23.14
C GLU A 41 4.50 -9.63 22.44
N ALA A 42 3.65 -10.61 22.12
CA ALA A 42 2.37 -10.37 21.46
C ALA A 42 1.52 -9.37 22.25
N ARG A 43 1.16 -8.27 21.58
CA ARG A 43 0.52 -7.10 22.20
C ARG A 43 -0.43 -6.41 21.26
N ILE A 44 -1.29 -5.58 21.83
CA ILE A 44 -2.22 -4.73 21.10
C ILE A 44 -2.12 -3.31 21.62
N LYS A 45 -2.01 -2.36 20.69
CA LYS A 45 -2.02 -0.92 20.94
C LYS A 45 -3.21 -0.32 20.23
N TRP A 46 -3.93 0.59 20.89
CA TRP A 46 -5.05 1.27 20.26
C TRP A 46 -5.21 2.69 20.76
N LYS A 47 -5.92 3.49 19.95
CA LYS A 47 -6.32 4.85 20.26
C LYS A 47 -7.84 4.94 20.18
N MET A 48 -8.46 5.46 21.24
CA MET A 48 -9.90 5.70 21.32
C MET A 48 -10.11 6.99 22.12
N ASP A 49 -11.02 7.86 21.67
CA ASP A 49 -11.27 9.18 22.29
C ASP A 49 -10.01 10.05 22.50
N GLY A 50 -9.02 9.89 21.61
CA GLY A 50 -7.74 10.59 21.71
C GLY A 50 -6.74 9.99 22.72
N ALA A 51 -7.16 9.05 23.58
CA ALA A 51 -6.28 8.35 24.52
C ALA A 51 -5.59 7.16 23.85
N LYS A 52 -4.32 6.95 24.19
CA LYS A 52 -3.53 5.77 23.74
C LYS A 52 -3.51 4.72 24.83
N HIS A 53 -3.68 3.48 24.43
CA HIS A 53 -3.70 2.32 25.31
C HIS A 53 -2.82 1.20 24.74
N GLU A 54 -2.34 0.33 25.63
CA GLU A 54 -1.55 -0.85 25.28
C GLU A 54 -1.88 -1.99 26.25
N ALA A 55 -1.95 -3.20 25.73
CA ALA A 55 -2.13 -4.42 26.51
C ALA A 55 -1.37 -5.59 25.88
N ALA A 56 -0.95 -6.54 26.71
CA ALA A 56 -0.44 -7.82 26.24
C ALA A 56 -1.62 -8.70 25.78
N LEU A 57 -1.45 -9.41 24.66
CA LEU A 57 -2.41 -10.43 24.19
C LEU A 57 -2.13 -11.81 24.79
N GLY A 58 -0.93 -12.00 25.36
CA GLY A 58 -0.45 -13.28 25.87
C GLY A 58 0.50 -13.97 24.89
N ALA A 59 1.47 -14.72 25.43
CA ALA A 59 2.48 -15.39 24.63
C ALA A 59 1.85 -16.33 23.59
N GLY A 60 2.26 -16.20 22.33
CA GLY A 60 1.76 -17.05 21.25
C GLY A 60 0.44 -16.60 20.61
N ALA A 61 -0.17 -15.51 21.10
CA ALA A 61 -1.42 -14.97 20.56
C ALA A 61 -1.33 -14.61 19.07
N ALA A 62 -2.46 -14.70 18.37
CA ALA A 62 -2.59 -14.47 16.94
C ALA A 62 -3.90 -13.72 16.61
N HIS A 63 -4.41 -13.88 15.38
CA HIS A 63 -5.59 -13.17 14.88
C HIS A 63 -6.85 -13.40 15.71
N SER A 64 -7.08 -14.63 16.17
CA SER A 64 -8.27 -14.99 16.95
C SER A 64 -8.28 -14.24 18.30
N GLU A 65 -7.17 -14.29 19.03
CA GLU A 65 -7.03 -13.58 20.32
C GLU A 65 -7.09 -12.07 20.14
N ALA A 66 -6.51 -11.53 19.06
CA ALA A 66 -6.55 -10.10 18.75
C ALA A 66 -7.98 -9.61 18.48
N LEU A 67 -8.75 -10.32 17.64
CA LEU A 67 -10.15 -9.97 17.37
C LEU A 67 -11.04 -10.17 18.60
N ASN A 68 -10.80 -11.24 19.35
CA ASN A 68 -11.46 -11.46 20.63
C ASN A 68 -11.22 -10.30 21.61
N PHE A 69 -9.99 -9.78 21.67
CA PHE A 69 -9.66 -8.61 22.50
C PHE A 69 -10.39 -7.35 22.02
N ILE A 70 -10.47 -7.14 20.69
CA ILE A 70 -11.23 -6.01 20.12
C ILE A 70 -12.71 -6.09 20.53
N VAL A 71 -13.34 -7.26 20.41
CA VAL A 71 -14.77 -7.42 20.74
C VAL A 71 -15.02 -7.38 22.25
N ASN A 72 -14.34 -8.23 23.00
CA ASN A 72 -14.68 -8.49 24.40
C ASN A 72 -14.00 -7.55 25.40
N THR A 73 -12.98 -6.80 24.97
CA THR A 73 -12.30 -5.82 25.83
C THR A 73 -12.54 -4.40 25.34
N ILE A 74 -12.22 -4.09 24.08
CA ILE A 74 -12.29 -2.70 23.57
C ILE A 74 -13.75 -2.29 23.32
N LEU A 75 -14.48 -3.04 22.50
CA LEU A 75 -15.87 -2.73 22.15
C LEU A 75 -16.85 -2.98 23.30
N ALA A 76 -16.54 -3.90 24.22
CA ALA A 76 -17.33 -4.11 25.43
C ALA A 76 -17.37 -2.87 26.35
N GLN A 77 -16.35 -2.00 26.30
CA GLN A 77 -16.33 -0.72 27.02
C GLN A 77 -17.24 0.34 26.39
N LYS A 78 -17.61 0.17 25.11
CA LYS A 78 -18.51 1.04 24.35
C LYS A 78 -19.55 0.26 23.55
N PRO A 79 -20.53 -0.37 24.21
CA PRO A 79 -21.55 -1.18 23.54
C PRO A 79 -22.32 -0.42 22.46
N GLU A 80 -22.49 0.90 22.63
CA GLU A 80 -23.12 1.78 21.65
C GLU A 80 -22.32 1.89 20.35
N LEU A 81 -20.98 1.90 20.42
CA LEU A 81 -20.11 1.92 19.24
C LEU A 81 -20.18 0.58 18.52
N SER A 82 -20.15 -0.52 19.26
CA SER A 82 -20.29 -1.88 18.72
C SER A 82 -21.61 -2.06 17.97
N ALA A 83 -22.73 -1.62 18.56
CA ALA A 83 -24.07 -1.74 17.97
C ALA A 83 -24.28 -0.86 16.72
N GLN A 84 -23.44 0.17 16.52
CA GLN A 84 -23.50 1.06 15.37
C GLN A 84 -22.71 0.55 14.15
N LEU A 85 -21.92 -0.53 14.30
CA LEU A 85 -21.21 -1.12 13.17
C LEU A 85 -22.19 -1.65 12.14
N THR A 86 -22.01 -1.21 10.89
CA THR A 86 -22.89 -1.56 9.76
C THR A 86 -22.27 -2.55 8.79
N ALA A 87 -20.93 -2.66 8.76
CA ALA A 87 -20.19 -3.56 7.88
C ALA A 87 -18.77 -3.83 8.43
N ILE A 88 -18.09 -4.82 7.83
CA ILE A 88 -16.66 -5.09 8.06
C ILE A 88 -15.95 -5.09 6.71
N GLY A 89 -14.94 -4.25 6.56
CA GLY A 89 -14.09 -4.20 5.37
C GLY A 89 -12.76 -4.91 5.61
N HIS A 90 -12.36 -5.77 4.68
CA HIS A 90 -11.12 -6.55 4.74
C HIS A 90 -10.21 -6.16 3.60
N ARG A 91 -9.00 -5.70 3.93
CA ARG A 91 -7.96 -5.53 2.91
C ARG A 91 -7.44 -6.90 2.46
N ILE A 92 -7.42 -7.13 1.15
CA ILE A 92 -6.87 -8.32 0.52
C ILE A 92 -5.72 -7.93 -0.41
N VAL A 93 -4.53 -8.53 -0.22
CA VAL A 93 -3.36 -8.19 -1.05
C VAL A 93 -3.52 -8.63 -2.51
N HIS A 94 -4.12 -9.78 -2.79
CA HIS A 94 -4.21 -10.28 -4.17
C HIS A 94 -5.59 -10.84 -4.50
N GLY A 95 -6.25 -10.25 -5.52
CA GLY A 95 -7.53 -10.71 -6.06
C GLY A 95 -7.44 -11.49 -7.38
N GLY A 96 -6.24 -11.64 -7.93
CA GLY A 96 -6.06 -12.25 -9.25
C GLY A 96 -6.74 -11.43 -10.34
N GLU A 97 -7.06 -12.06 -11.47
CA GLU A 97 -7.79 -11.38 -12.56
C GLU A 97 -9.28 -11.21 -12.27
N LYS A 98 -9.82 -12.07 -11.39
CA LYS A 98 -11.25 -12.20 -11.15
C LYS A 98 -11.84 -10.96 -10.48
N PHE A 99 -11.14 -10.38 -9.51
CA PHE A 99 -11.66 -9.27 -8.73
C PHE A 99 -11.08 -7.94 -9.21
N THR A 100 -11.85 -7.27 -10.08
CA THR A 100 -11.53 -5.93 -10.62
C THR A 100 -12.09 -4.79 -9.78
N ALA A 101 -12.88 -5.11 -8.75
CA ALA A 101 -13.43 -4.18 -7.76
C ALA A 101 -13.65 -4.92 -6.43
N SER A 102 -13.95 -4.16 -5.37
CA SER A 102 -14.34 -4.70 -4.08
C SER A 102 -15.61 -5.56 -4.18
N ALA A 103 -15.71 -6.60 -3.36
CA ALA A 103 -16.80 -7.57 -3.41
C ALA A 103 -17.29 -7.98 -2.02
N VAL A 104 -18.60 -8.19 -1.89
CA VAL A 104 -19.19 -8.78 -0.67
C VAL A 104 -18.69 -10.22 -0.54
N ILE A 105 -18.17 -10.57 0.63
CA ILE A 105 -17.59 -11.88 0.91
C ILE A 105 -18.69 -12.93 0.94
N ASN A 106 -18.59 -13.89 0.03
CA ASN A 106 -19.35 -15.12 -0.04
C ASN A 106 -18.40 -16.30 -0.36
N ASP A 107 -18.94 -17.51 -0.55
CA ASP A 107 -18.13 -18.69 -0.85
C ASP A 107 -17.28 -18.54 -2.12
N GLU A 108 -17.81 -17.86 -3.13
CA GLU A 108 -17.10 -17.60 -4.40
C GLU A 108 -15.92 -16.65 -4.20
N VAL A 109 -16.10 -15.59 -3.39
CA VAL A 109 -15.03 -14.64 -3.04
C VAL A 109 -13.96 -15.33 -2.20
N LEU A 110 -14.36 -16.13 -1.20
CA LEU A 110 -13.43 -16.90 -0.39
C LEU A 110 -12.60 -17.87 -1.23
N GLN A 111 -13.22 -18.55 -2.20
CA GLN A 111 -12.50 -19.42 -3.11
C GLN A 111 -11.55 -18.64 -4.01
N GLY A 112 -11.97 -17.50 -4.57
CA GLY A 112 -11.08 -16.69 -5.40
C GLY A 112 -9.87 -16.12 -4.64
N ILE A 113 -10.02 -15.78 -3.34
CA ILE A 113 -8.90 -15.37 -2.48
C ILE A 113 -7.93 -16.55 -2.26
N LYS A 114 -8.46 -17.78 -2.06
CA LYS A 114 -7.65 -19.01 -1.95
C LYS A 114 -6.90 -19.31 -3.25
N ASP A 115 -7.57 -19.20 -4.38
CA ASP A 115 -6.98 -19.43 -5.70
C ASP A 115 -5.87 -18.40 -6.02
N SER A 116 -5.93 -17.22 -5.40
CA SER A 116 -4.91 -16.17 -5.50
C SER A 116 -3.74 -16.31 -4.51
N VAL A 117 -3.75 -17.31 -3.61
CA VAL A 117 -2.66 -17.57 -2.65
C VAL A 117 -1.30 -17.76 -3.33
N PRO A 118 -1.16 -18.46 -4.47
CA PRO A 118 0.14 -18.61 -5.14
C PRO A 118 0.82 -17.27 -5.47
N PHE A 119 0.06 -16.20 -5.67
CA PHE A 119 0.58 -14.86 -5.99
C PHE A 119 0.90 -14.03 -4.73
N ALA A 120 0.29 -14.35 -3.59
CA ALA A 120 0.53 -13.68 -2.31
C ALA A 120 0.57 -14.67 -1.12
N PRO A 121 1.53 -15.61 -1.11
CA PRO A 121 1.52 -16.76 -0.19
C PRO A 121 1.69 -16.39 1.28
N LEU A 122 2.27 -15.23 1.58
CA LEU A 122 2.45 -14.73 2.94
C LEU A 122 1.31 -13.85 3.44
N HIS A 123 0.40 -13.42 2.56
CA HIS A 123 -0.62 -12.42 2.89
C HIS A 123 -2.04 -13.00 2.80
N ASN A 124 -2.42 -13.56 1.66
CA ASN A 124 -3.78 -14.08 1.45
C ASN A 124 -4.22 -15.12 2.50
N PRO A 125 -3.36 -16.05 2.97
CA PRO A 125 -3.73 -16.95 4.06
C PRO A 125 -4.08 -16.22 5.36
N ALA A 126 -3.35 -15.17 5.72
CA ALA A 126 -3.63 -14.36 6.91
C ALA A 126 -4.95 -13.58 6.77
N HIS A 127 -5.27 -13.12 5.56
CA HIS A 127 -6.57 -12.49 5.27
C HIS A 127 -7.73 -13.45 5.47
N LEU A 128 -7.61 -14.68 4.96
CA LEU A 128 -8.64 -15.71 5.13
C LEU A 128 -8.89 -16.06 6.61
N ILE A 129 -7.83 -16.10 7.42
CA ILE A 129 -7.94 -16.27 8.88
C ILE A 129 -8.72 -15.08 9.48
N GLY A 130 -8.33 -13.84 9.14
CA GLY A 130 -9.01 -12.64 9.60
C GLY A 130 -10.50 -12.60 9.26
N ILE A 131 -10.86 -13.00 8.03
CA ILE A 131 -12.25 -13.11 7.60
C ILE A 131 -12.99 -14.16 8.43
N ALA A 132 -12.43 -15.36 8.58
CA ALA A 132 -13.05 -16.44 9.33
C ALA A 132 -13.30 -16.06 10.80
N GLU A 133 -12.35 -15.36 11.43
CA GLU A 133 -12.49 -14.90 12.81
C GLU A 133 -13.45 -13.71 12.94
N ALA A 134 -13.51 -12.81 11.96
CA ALA A 134 -14.50 -11.73 11.93
C ALA A 134 -15.94 -12.27 11.83
N LEU A 135 -16.17 -13.29 11.00
CA LEU A 135 -17.49 -13.94 10.88
C LEU A 135 -17.95 -14.58 12.19
N LYS A 136 -17.02 -15.17 12.96
CA LYS A 136 -17.31 -15.73 14.29
C LYS A 136 -17.56 -14.63 15.34
N SER A 137 -16.78 -13.56 15.29
CA SER A 137 -16.77 -12.50 16.30
C SER A 137 -17.94 -11.52 16.13
N PHE A 138 -18.43 -11.35 14.90
CA PHE A 138 -19.51 -10.44 14.53
C PHE A 138 -20.61 -11.18 13.74
N PRO A 139 -21.32 -12.16 14.34
CA PRO A 139 -22.31 -12.98 13.62
C PRO A 139 -23.47 -12.15 13.04
N HIS A 140 -23.81 -11.02 13.65
CA HIS A 140 -24.84 -10.09 13.15
C HIS A 140 -24.41 -9.31 11.89
N LEU A 141 -23.12 -9.37 11.51
CA LEU A 141 -22.56 -8.76 10.31
C LEU A 141 -22.04 -9.82 9.31
N ALA A 142 -22.38 -11.10 9.48
CA ALA A 142 -21.83 -12.18 8.65
C ALA A 142 -22.00 -11.89 7.14
N ASP A 143 -23.18 -11.44 6.71
CA ASP A 143 -23.49 -11.10 5.32
C ASP A 143 -23.05 -9.68 4.89
N LYS A 144 -22.30 -8.99 5.75
CA LYS A 144 -21.83 -7.60 5.54
C LYS A 144 -20.31 -7.46 5.64
N ASN A 145 -19.60 -8.53 5.31
CA ASN A 145 -18.16 -8.54 5.15
C ASN A 145 -17.81 -8.24 3.69
N VAL A 146 -16.88 -7.33 3.44
CA VAL A 146 -16.46 -6.91 2.09
C VAL A 146 -14.96 -7.06 1.94
N ALA A 147 -14.52 -7.67 0.85
CA ALA A 147 -13.12 -7.76 0.45
C ALA A 147 -12.77 -6.58 -0.47
N VAL A 148 -11.68 -5.88 -0.15
CA VAL A 148 -11.14 -4.76 -0.92
C VAL A 148 -9.73 -5.11 -1.35
N PHE A 149 -9.50 -5.25 -2.65
CA PHE A 149 -8.29 -5.86 -3.18
C PHE A 149 -7.26 -4.80 -3.61
N ASP A 150 -6.03 -4.93 -3.14
CA ASP A 150 -4.91 -4.06 -3.53
C ASP A 150 -4.60 -4.13 -5.04
N THR A 151 -5.02 -5.20 -5.73
CA THR A 151 -4.85 -5.39 -7.17
C THR A 151 -5.99 -4.80 -8.00
N ALA A 152 -7.15 -4.50 -7.41
CA ALA A 152 -8.37 -4.19 -8.17
C ALA A 152 -8.21 -2.96 -9.09
N PHE A 153 -7.65 -1.87 -8.56
CA PHE A 153 -7.44 -0.62 -9.31
C PHE A 153 -6.57 -0.83 -10.56
N HIS A 154 -5.64 -1.78 -10.50
CA HIS A 154 -4.68 -2.07 -11.57
C HIS A 154 -5.27 -2.97 -12.67
N GLN A 155 -6.46 -3.53 -12.49
CA GLN A 155 -7.09 -4.38 -13.50
C GLN A 155 -7.54 -3.62 -14.77
N THR A 156 -7.40 -2.29 -14.77
CA THR A 156 -7.59 -1.43 -15.96
C THR A 156 -6.34 -1.37 -16.85
N MET A 157 -5.20 -1.91 -16.41
CA MET A 157 -3.98 -1.97 -17.23
C MET A 157 -4.25 -2.73 -18.54
N PRO A 158 -3.80 -2.19 -19.68
CA PRO A 158 -3.91 -2.87 -20.97
C PRO A 158 -2.84 -3.97 -21.12
N GLU A 159 -2.99 -4.81 -22.15
CA GLU A 159 -2.16 -6.00 -22.38
C GLU A 159 -0.67 -5.67 -22.51
N GLU A 160 -0.36 -4.56 -23.19
CA GLU A 160 1.00 -4.05 -23.35
C GLU A 160 1.70 -3.70 -22.03
N SER A 161 0.94 -3.46 -20.95
CA SER A 161 1.50 -3.14 -19.63
C SER A 161 1.57 -4.37 -18.71
N TYR A 162 0.61 -5.29 -18.79
CA TYR A 162 0.57 -6.41 -17.86
C TYR A 162 1.31 -7.67 -18.33
N LEU A 163 1.55 -7.84 -19.64
CA LEU A 163 2.33 -8.97 -20.12
C LEU A 163 3.82 -8.74 -19.91
N TYR A 164 4.47 -9.73 -19.32
CA TYR A 164 5.92 -9.84 -19.37
C TYR A 164 6.35 -10.43 -20.71
N ALA A 165 7.56 -10.10 -21.16
CA ALA A 165 8.20 -10.69 -22.34
C ALA A 165 8.69 -12.13 -22.07
N LEU A 166 7.75 -12.99 -21.66
CA LEU A 166 7.92 -14.41 -21.35
C LEU A 166 7.05 -15.25 -22.33
N PRO A 167 7.24 -16.58 -22.39
CA PRO A 167 6.35 -17.43 -23.17
C PRO A 167 4.88 -17.19 -22.80
N TYR A 168 4.04 -16.87 -23.80
CA TYR A 168 2.64 -16.48 -23.60
C TYR A 168 1.80 -17.54 -22.85
N SER A 169 2.19 -18.81 -22.92
CA SER A 169 1.55 -19.89 -22.15
C SER A 169 1.64 -19.68 -20.64
N LEU A 170 2.67 -19.01 -20.11
CA LEU A 170 2.76 -18.69 -18.68
C LEU A 170 1.66 -17.72 -18.23
N TYR A 171 1.28 -16.79 -19.09
CA TYR A 171 0.11 -15.95 -18.85
C TYR A 171 -1.17 -16.79 -18.97
N ARG A 172 -1.39 -17.42 -20.13
CA ARG A 172 -2.64 -18.13 -20.46
C ARG A 172 -2.98 -19.25 -19.48
N ASP A 173 -1.99 -20.03 -19.05
CA ASP A 173 -2.20 -21.27 -18.29
C ASP A 173 -1.91 -21.10 -16.79
N HIS A 174 -1.15 -20.07 -16.40
CA HIS A 174 -0.70 -19.86 -15.02
C HIS A 174 -0.93 -18.46 -14.47
N GLY A 175 -1.52 -17.54 -15.25
CA GLY A 175 -1.83 -16.18 -14.81
C GLY A 175 -0.59 -15.35 -14.46
N VAL A 176 0.57 -15.64 -15.06
CA VAL A 176 1.79 -14.85 -14.88
C VAL A 176 1.65 -13.52 -15.63
N ARG A 177 1.35 -12.46 -14.88
CA ARG A 177 1.19 -11.07 -15.36
C ARG A 177 1.56 -10.08 -14.27
N ARG A 178 1.61 -8.80 -14.64
CA ARG A 178 1.59 -7.69 -13.68
C ARG A 178 0.19 -7.60 -13.04
N TYR A 179 0.15 -7.57 -11.72
CA TYR A 179 -1.05 -7.28 -10.92
C TYR A 179 -0.92 -5.97 -10.12
N GLY A 180 0.31 -5.63 -9.71
CA GLY A 180 0.56 -4.46 -8.87
C GLY A 180 0.13 -4.66 -7.40
N ALA A 181 0.31 -3.61 -6.62
CA ALA A 181 -0.24 -3.51 -5.25
C ALA A 181 -0.44 -2.03 -4.87
N HIS A 182 -0.87 -1.78 -3.63
CA HIS A 182 -1.27 -0.44 -3.17
C HIS A 182 -2.38 0.21 -4.01
N GLY A 183 -3.19 -0.59 -4.73
CA GLY A 183 -4.25 -0.08 -5.60
C GLY A 183 -5.26 0.78 -4.87
N THR A 184 -5.63 0.41 -3.63
CA THR A 184 -6.49 1.20 -2.75
C THR A 184 -5.92 2.61 -2.48
N SER A 185 -4.62 2.71 -2.23
CA SER A 185 -3.95 4.00 -2.01
C SER A 185 -3.85 4.81 -3.30
N HIS A 186 -3.44 4.18 -4.41
CA HIS A 186 -3.35 4.84 -5.72
C HIS A 186 -4.71 5.36 -6.20
N PHE A 187 -5.77 4.57 -6.00
CA PHE A 187 -7.14 4.99 -6.23
C PHE A 187 -7.48 6.22 -5.39
N TYR A 188 -7.27 6.17 -4.08
CA TYR A 188 -7.59 7.27 -3.16
C TYR A 188 -6.94 8.58 -3.59
N VAL A 189 -5.61 8.57 -3.77
CA VAL A 189 -4.88 9.82 -4.10
C VAL A 189 -5.17 10.31 -5.51
N THR A 190 -5.64 9.45 -6.42
CA THR A 190 -6.17 9.86 -7.73
C THR A 190 -7.47 10.65 -7.56
N GLN A 191 -8.40 10.17 -6.72
CA GLN A 191 -9.65 10.88 -6.43
C GLN A 191 -9.38 12.24 -5.76
N GLU A 192 -8.46 12.29 -4.80
CA GLU A 192 -8.09 13.54 -4.13
C GLU A 192 -7.34 14.50 -5.07
N ALA A 193 -6.47 13.98 -5.95
CA ALA A 193 -5.81 14.79 -6.97
C ALA A 193 -6.83 15.44 -7.92
N ALA A 194 -7.89 14.72 -8.31
CA ALA A 194 -8.97 15.29 -9.12
C ALA A 194 -9.61 16.52 -8.45
N LYS A 195 -9.89 16.43 -7.14
CA LYS A 195 -10.41 17.54 -6.34
C LYS A 195 -9.43 18.71 -6.28
N MET A 196 -8.15 18.45 -6.02
CA MET A 196 -7.12 19.49 -5.94
C MET A 196 -6.84 20.17 -7.29
N LEU A 197 -6.96 19.43 -8.39
CA LEU A 197 -6.82 19.93 -9.75
C LEU A 197 -8.11 20.61 -10.27
N ASN A 198 -9.22 20.50 -9.52
CA ASN A 198 -10.55 20.95 -9.92
C ASN A 198 -10.98 20.40 -11.30
N LYS A 199 -10.82 19.08 -11.49
CA LYS A 199 -11.19 18.36 -12.72
C LYS A 199 -12.02 17.12 -12.39
N PRO A 200 -12.88 16.66 -13.31
CA PRO A 200 -13.45 15.31 -13.24
C PRO A 200 -12.34 14.26 -13.21
N VAL A 201 -12.51 13.18 -12.45
CA VAL A 201 -11.46 12.15 -12.31
C VAL A 201 -11.18 11.45 -13.63
N GLU A 202 -12.18 11.34 -14.50
CA GLU A 202 -12.12 10.79 -15.85
C GLU A 202 -11.22 11.62 -16.78
N GLU A 203 -10.85 12.83 -16.39
CA GLU A 203 -9.94 13.71 -17.15
C GLU A 203 -8.56 13.83 -16.49
N VAL A 204 -8.27 13.09 -15.41
CA VAL A 204 -7.00 13.20 -14.68
C VAL A 204 -5.94 12.28 -15.27
N ASN A 205 -4.80 12.87 -15.66
CA ASN A 205 -3.57 12.15 -16.01
C ASN A 205 -2.48 12.47 -14.97
N VAL A 206 -2.19 11.52 -14.10
CA VAL A 206 -1.22 11.68 -13.01
C VAL A 206 -0.29 10.48 -12.90
N ILE A 207 0.88 10.72 -12.32
CA ILE A 207 1.76 9.65 -11.88
C ILE A 207 1.73 9.66 -10.35
N THR A 208 1.25 8.58 -9.74
CA THR A 208 1.10 8.48 -8.28
C THR A 208 2.24 7.65 -7.68
N CYS A 209 2.91 8.19 -6.67
CA CYS A 209 4.06 7.60 -6.00
C CYS A 209 3.67 7.28 -4.55
N HIS A 210 3.25 6.04 -4.29
CA HIS A 210 3.06 5.54 -2.93
C HIS A 210 4.41 5.04 -2.41
N LEU A 211 4.99 5.76 -1.44
CA LEU A 211 6.31 5.47 -0.88
C LEU A 211 6.17 5.21 0.61
N GLY A 212 6.43 3.99 1.04
CA GLY A 212 6.50 3.57 2.45
C GLY A 212 7.56 2.48 2.62
N ASN A 213 7.36 1.56 3.57
CA ASN A 213 8.23 0.38 3.66
C ASN A 213 8.14 -0.49 2.40
N GLY A 214 6.97 -0.51 1.75
CA GLY A 214 6.84 -0.85 0.32
C GLY A 214 6.65 0.42 -0.51
N GLY A 215 7.17 0.42 -1.73
CA GLY A 215 7.03 1.54 -2.65
C GLY A 215 6.50 1.11 -4.01
N SER A 216 5.50 1.81 -4.55
CA SER A 216 5.08 1.64 -5.94
C SER A 216 4.73 2.96 -6.61
N VAL A 217 4.99 3.05 -7.91
CA VAL A 217 4.55 4.15 -8.78
C VAL A 217 3.46 3.61 -9.69
N THR A 218 2.43 4.40 -9.98
CA THR A 218 1.36 4.04 -10.90
C THR A 218 1.16 5.16 -11.91
N ALA A 219 1.03 4.79 -13.19
CA ALA A 219 0.62 5.66 -14.27
C ALA A 219 -0.90 5.66 -14.34
N VAL A 220 -1.53 6.81 -14.13
CA VAL A 220 -2.98 6.97 -14.21
C VAL A 220 -3.30 7.88 -15.38
N ARG A 221 -4.12 7.39 -16.32
CA ARG A 221 -4.57 8.14 -17.49
C ARG A 221 -6.10 8.12 -17.53
N ASN A 222 -6.71 9.28 -17.66
CA ASN A 222 -8.17 9.47 -17.63
C ASN A 222 -8.82 8.78 -16.41
N GLY A 223 -8.18 8.90 -15.24
CA GLY A 223 -8.64 8.31 -13.98
C GLY A 223 -8.42 6.80 -13.83
N GLN A 224 -7.87 6.12 -14.84
CA GLN A 224 -7.64 4.67 -14.84
C GLN A 224 -6.15 4.32 -14.76
N CYS A 225 -5.82 3.22 -14.09
CA CYS A 225 -4.46 2.71 -14.04
C CYS A 225 -4.08 2.12 -15.41
N VAL A 226 -3.00 2.62 -16.01
CA VAL A 226 -2.48 2.11 -17.28
C VAL A 226 -1.13 1.40 -17.14
N ASP A 227 -0.43 1.58 -16.02
CA ASP A 227 0.77 0.79 -15.64
C ASP A 227 1.10 1.00 -14.15
N THR A 228 1.81 0.06 -13.53
CA THR A 228 2.25 0.18 -12.13
C THR A 228 3.56 -0.56 -11.88
N SER A 229 4.41 -0.07 -10.97
CA SER A 229 5.79 -0.56 -10.87
C SER A 229 5.90 -1.94 -10.25
N MET A 230 4.96 -2.30 -9.36
CA MET A 230 4.92 -3.64 -8.77
C MET A 230 4.35 -4.66 -9.77
N GLY A 231 4.86 -5.87 -9.68
CA GLY A 231 4.70 -6.89 -10.71
C GLY A 231 3.62 -7.93 -10.43
N LEU A 232 3.96 -9.18 -10.75
CA LEU A 232 3.31 -10.39 -10.22
C LEU A 232 3.29 -10.38 -8.69
N THR A 233 4.35 -9.84 -8.08
CA THR A 233 4.49 -9.71 -6.64
C THR A 233 4.93 -8.30 -6.27
N PRO A 234 4.79 -7.91 -4.98
CA PRO A 234 5.30 -6.64 -4.47
C PRO A 234 6.85 -6.51 -4.44
N LEU A 235 7.61 -7.39 -5.10
CA LEU A 235 9.09 -7.33 -5.13
C LEU A 235 9.62 -6.41 -6.22
N GLU A 236 8.94 -6.34 -7.38
CA GLU A 236 9.36 -5.54 -8.53
C GLU A 236 9.19 -4.03 -8.27
N GLY A 237 10.00 -3.21 -8.94
CA GLY A 237 9.82 -1.77 -9.01
C GLY A 237 10.88 -0.96 -8.28
N LEU A 238 10.40 -0.13 -7.36
CA LEU A 238 11.21 0.79 -6.59
C LEU A 238 12.15 0.08 -5.62
N VAL A 239 13.20 0.79 -5.22
CA VAL A 239 13.93 0.46 -3.99
C VAL A 239 12.97 0.61 -2.82
N MET A 240 12.96 -0.36 -1.90
CA MET A 240 12.07 -0.35 -0.74
C MET A 240 12.87 -0.52 0.56
N GLY A 241 12.20 -0.67 1.72
CA GLY A 241 12.89 -0.82 3.00
C GLY A 241 13.82 -2.04 3.04
N THR A 242 13.27 -3.22 2.73
CA THR A 242 14.02 -4.50 2.74
C THR A 242 13.97 -5.27 1.42
N ARG A 243 13.20 -4.77 0.44
CA ARG A 243 13.04 -5.39 -0.88
C ARG A 243 13.93 -4.71 -1.91
N SER A 244 14.47 -5.49 -2.83
CA SER A 244 15.40 -5.01 -3.86
C SER A 244 14.76 -4.03 -4.85
N GLY A 245 13.51 -4.25 -5.23
CA GLY A 245 12.99 -3.69 -6.48
C GLY A 245 13.62 -4.36 -7.69
N ASP A 246 13.67 -3.65 -8.81
CA ASP A 246 14.26 -4.17 -10.05
C ASP A 246 15.74 -4.53 -9.90
N ILE A 247 16.05 -5.72 -10.39
CA ILE A 247 17.39 -6.27 -10.57
C ILE A 247 17.46 -6.92 -11.97
N ASP A 248 18.67 -7.17 -12.46
CA ASP A 248 18.85 -8.08 -13.59
C ASP A 248 18.44 -9.51 -13.17
N PRO A 249 17.50 -10.18 -13.85
CA PRO A 249 17.14 -11.56 -13.56
C PRO A 249 18.33 -12.53 -13.55
N ALA A 250 19.38 -12.26 -14.32
CA ALA A 250 20.59 -13.09 -14.35
C ALA A 250 21.38 -13.07 -13.03
N ILE A 251 21.16 -12.07 -12.17
CA ILE A 251 21.75 -12.03 -10.82
C ILE A 251 21.25 -13.21 -9.99
N ILE A 252 19.99 -13.63 -10.14
CA ILE A 252 19.45 -14.80 -9.41
C ILE A 252 20.26 -16.05 -9.75
N PHE A 253 20.53 -16.29 -11.03
CA PHE A 253 21.33 -17.44 -11.48
C PHE A 253 22.80 -17.30 -11.07
N HIS A 254 23.37 -16.09 -11.11
CA HIS A 254 24.73 -15.87 -10.64
C HIS A 254 24.89 -16.18 -9.14
N LEU A 255 23.96 -15.72 -8.30
CA LEU A 255 23.94 -16.00 -6.86
C LEU A 255 23.81 -17.50 -6.59
N HIS A 256 22.97 -18.19 -7.37
CA HIS A 256 22.76 -19.63 -7.24
C HIS A 256 24.00 -20.42 -7.70
N ASP A 257 24.39 -20.27 -8.96
CA ASP A 257 25.38 -21.12 -9.61
C ASP A 257 26.81 -20.77 -9.21
N SER A 258 27.10 -19.48 -8.98
CA SER A 258 28.46 -19.01 -8.67
C SER A 258 28.71 -18.83 -7.18
N LEU A 259 27.70 -18.41 -6.40
CA LEU A 259 27.85 -18.20 -4.96
C LEU A 259 27.23 -19.31 -4.10
N GLY A 260 26.61 -20.32 -4.73
CA GLY A 260 26.07 -21.50 -4.06
C GLY A 260 24.86 -21.21 -3.17
N MET A 261 24.17 -20.08 -3.37
CA MET A 261 22.97 -19.75 -2.60
C MET A 261 21.78 -20.60 -3.06
N SER A 262 21.02 -21.16 -2.12
CA SER A 262 19.75 -21.80 -2.45
C SER A 262 18.70 -20.79 -2.91
N VAL A 263 17.68 -21.26 -3.64
CA VAL A 263 16.53 -20.43 -4.06
C VAL A 263 15.87 -19.75 -2.85
N ASP A 264 15.75 -20.45 -1.71
CA ASP A 264 15.20 -19.88 -0.47
C ASP A 264 16.09 -18.78 0.11
N GLN A 265 17.42 -18.96 0.08
CA GLN A 265 18.36 -17.93 0.52
C GLN A 265 18.30 -16.69 -0.37
N ILE A 266 18.19 -16.86 -1.69
CA ILE A 266 18.05 -15.76 -2.64
C ILE A 266 16.72 -15.02 -2.41
N ASN A 267 15.61 -15.76 -2.27
CA ASN A 267 14.31 -15.17 -1.99
C ASN A 267 14.33 -14.36 -0.68
N LYS A 268 14.90 -14.94 0.39
CA LYS A 268 15.06 -14.23 1.66
C LYS A 268 15.92 -12.97 1.48
N MET A 269 17.04 -13.06 0.77
CA MET A 269 17.91 -11.92 0.53
C MET A 269 17.18 -10.78 -0.21
N LEU A 270 16.50 -11.10 -1.31
CA LEU A 270 15.78 -10.11 -2.12
C LEU A 270 14.58 -9.49 -1.40
N THR A 271 13.95 -10.21 -0.46
CA THR A 271 12.73 -9.76 0.22
C THR A 271 12.96 -9.15 1.61
N LYS A 272 14.03 -9.53 2.31
CA LYS A 272 14.28 -9.18 3.72
C LYS A 272 15.64 -8.53 3.98
N GLU A 273 16.62 -8.70 3.10
CA GLU A 273 18.03 -8.29 3.36
C GLU A 273 18.54 -7.29 2.30
N SER A 274 17.67 -6.85 1.39
CA SER A 274 17.99 -5.92 0.29
C SER A 274 17.44 -4.50 0.54
N GLY A 275 17.30 -3.68 -0.50
CA GLY A 275 16.68 -2.36 -0.41
C GLY A 275 17.53 -1.36 0.36
N LEU A 276 16.89 -0.44 1.10
CA LEU A 276 17.58 0.51 1.98
C LEU A 276 18.44 -0.20 3.04
N LEU A 277 17.97 -1.33 3.57
CA LEU A 277 18.75 -2.14 4.51
C LEU A 277 20.06 -2.63 3.88
N GLY A 278 19.98 -3.24 2.69
CA GLY A 278 21.17 -3.72 1.99
C GLY A 278 22.12 -2.59 1.55
N LEU A 279 21.58 -1.44 1.14
CA LEU A 279 22.39 -0.30 0.69
C LEU A 279 23.10 0.42 1.84
N THR A 280 22.46 0.51 3.00
CA THR A 280 23.05 1.15 4.19
C THR A 280 23.89 0.19 5.01
N GLU A 281 23.61 -1.11 4.96
CA GLU A 281 24.13 -2.12 5.89
C GLU A 281 23.80 -1.80 7.37
N VAL A 282 22.78 -0.97 7.61
CA VAL A 282 22.41 -0.47 8.94
C VAL A 282 20.92 -0.65 9.20
N THR A 283 20.05 -0.11 8.36
CA THR A 283 18.60 -0.07 8.63
C THR A 283 17.75 0.05 7.37
N SER A 284 16.52 -0.43 7.44
CA SER A 284 15.49 -0.24 6.41
C SER A 284 14.72 1.08 6.56
N ASP A 285 14.96 1.84 7.63
CA ASP A 285 14.25 3.08 7.94
C ASP A 285 14.75 4.26 7.10
N CYS A 286 13.88 4.82 6.27
CA CYS A 286 14.20 5.96 5.41
C CYS A 286 14.55 7.23 6.21
N ARG A 287 14.07 7.37 7.46
CA ARG A 287 14.42 8.52 8.32
C ARG A 287 15.91 8.58 8.60
N TYR A 288 16.56 7.43 8.84
CA TYR A 288 18.02 7.36 9.00
C TYR A 288 18.73 7.90 7.75
N VAL A 289 18.25 7.49 6.57
CA VAL A 289 18.84 7.87 5.29
C VAL A 289 18.70 9.38 5.06
N GLU A 290 17.54 9.94 5.38
CA GLU A 290 17.27 11.39 5.29
C GLU A 290 18.15 12.18 6.28
N ASP A 291 18.14 11.84 7.56
CA ASP A 291 18.86 12.58 8.60
C ASP A 291 20.40 12.54 8.45
N ASN A 292 20.93 11.55 7.73
CA ASN A 292 22.38 11.32 7.60
C ASN A 292 22.90 11.52 6.17
N TYR A 293 22.07 11.95 5.22
CA TYR A 293 22.43 12.04 3.79
C TYR A 293 23.71 12.84 3.53
N ASP A 294 23.86 14.00 4.18
CA ASP A 294 25.00 14.90 3.98
C ASP A 294 26.26 14.51 4.77
N SER A 295 26.13 13.60 5.75
CA SER A 295 27.21 13.29 6.69
C SER A 295 27.75 11.87 6.59
N LYS A 296 27.00 10.93 6.00
CA LYS A 296 27.37 9.51 5.94
C LYS A 296 27.30 8.94 4.53
N ALA A 297 28.36 8.24 4.13
CA ALA A 297 28.48 7.67 2.78
C ALA A 297 27.45 6.55 2.50
N ASP A 298 27.08 5.76 3.51
CA ASP A 298 26.06 4.72 3.44
C ASP A 298 24.64 5.30 3.28
N ALA A 299 24.30 6.36 4.02
CA ALA A 299 23.05 7.07 3.84
C ALA A 299 23.00 7.75 2.46
N LYS A 300 24.09 8.41 2.05
CA LYS A 300 24.19 9.07 0.74
C LYS A 300 23.95 8.10 -0.42
N ARG A 301 24.66 6.96 -0.44
CA ARG A 301 24.51 5.98 -1.53
C ARG A 301 23.07 5.43 -1.59
N ALA A 302 22.46 5.18 -0.43
CA ALA A 302 21.11 4.65 -0.35
C ALA A 302 20.07 5.64 -0.89
N MET A 303 20.15 6.91 -0.47
CA MET A 303 19.27 7.97 -0.96
C MET A 303 19.42 8.22 -2.46
N ASP A 304 20.67 8.30 -2.94
CA ASP A 304 20.95 8.59 -4.35
C ASP A 304 20.40 7.48 -5.26
N VAL A 305 20.57 6.20 -4.87
CA VAL A 305 20.00 5.05 -5.60
C VAL A 305 18.47 5.05 -5.53
N PHE A 306 17.88 5.32 -4.35
CA PHE A 306 16.42 5.40 -4.17
C PHE A 306 15.81 6.48 -5.07
N CYS A 307 16.32 7.72 -4.99
CA CYS A 307 15.81 8.86 -5.74
C CYS A 307 16.05 8.70 -7.25
N HIS A 308 17.16 8.08 -7.65
CA HIS A 308 17.44 7.75 -9.05
C HIS A 308 16.41 6.76 -9.61
N ARG A 309 16.11 5.67 -8.88
CA ARG A 309 15.10 4.69 -9.31
C ARG A 309 13.73 5.33 -9.42
N LEU A 310 13.33 6.12 -8.42
CA LEU A 310 12.05 6.81 -8.42
C LEU A 310 11.92 7.80 -9.58
N ALA A 311 12.95 8.62 -9.83
CA ALA A 311 12.96 9.55 -10.96
C ALA A 311 12.83 8.82 -12.30
N LYS A 312 13.54 7.68 -12.48
CA LYS A 312 13.40 6.86 -13.68
C LYS A 312 11.98 6.36 -13.90
N TYR A 313 11.28 5.92 -12.85
CA TYR A 313 9.88 5.47 -12.97
C TYR A 313 8.93 6.61 -13.38
N VAL A 314 9.07 7.79 -12.76
CA VAL A 314 8.28 8.96 -13.15
C VAL A 314 8.59 9.36 -14.60
N GLY A 315 9.87 9.33 -14.99
CA GLY A 315 10.29 9.55 -16.37
C GLY A 315 9.67 8.54 -17.34
N ALA A 316 9.74 7.25 -17.03
CA ALA A 316 9.20 6.19 -17.86
C ALA A 316 7.68 6.32 -18.03
N TYR A 317 6.95 6.56 -16.95
CA TYR A 317 5.49 6.67 -17.00
C TYR A 317 4.98 7.94 -17.66
N SER A 318 5.82 8.96 -17.83
CA SER A 318 5.47 10.10 -18.69
C SER A 318 5.19 9.69 -20.14
N ALA A 319 5.78 8.58 -20.63
CA ALA A 319 5.52 8.05 -21.96
C ALA A 319 4.09 7.47 -22.12
N LEU A 320 3.42 7.15 -21.00
CA LEU A 320 2.08 6.58 -20.98
C LEU A 320 0.97 7.63 -20.94
N MET A 321 1.33 8.91 -20.88
CA MET A 321 0.42 10.02 -20.57
C MET A 321 -0.24 10.66 -21.80
N GLU A 322 -0.02 10.11 -23.00
CA GLU A 322 -0.60 10.60 -24.27
C GLU A 322 -0.48 12.13 -24.47
N GLY A 323 0.68 12.68 -24.12
CA GLY A 323 0.98 14.10 -24.29
C GLY A 323 0.53 15.02 -23.16
N ARG A 324 -0.18 14.52 -22.14
CA ARG A 324 -0.62 15.34 -21.00
C ARG A 324 -0.39 14.64 -19.66
N LEU A 325 0.47 15.22 -18.83
CA LEU A 325 0.67 14.84 -17.43
C LEU A 325 0.32 16.05 -16.55
N ASP A 326 -0.79 15.96 -15.83
CA ASP A 326 -1.32 17.04 -14.99
C ASP A 326 -0.46 17.23 -13.73
N ALA A 327 -0.10 16.13 -13.04
CA ALA A 327 0.74 16.18 -11.84
C ALA A 327 1.47 14.87 -11.51
N VAL A 328 2.52 14.97 -10.69
CA VAL A 328 3.07 13.83 -9.93
C VAL A 328 2.59 13.93 -8.49
N ILE A 329 2.10 12.82 -7.93
CA ILE A 329 1.54 12.78 -6.57
C ILE A 329 2.48 11.97 -5.68
N PHE A 330 2.83 12.50 -4.51
CA PHE A 330 3.57 11.78 -3.47
C PHE A 330 2.65 11.45 -2.30
N THR A 331 2.66 10.19 -1.88
CA THR A 331 1.86 9.67 -0.77
C THR A 331 2.58 8.54 -0.03
N GLY A 332 2.02 8.06 1.08
CA GLY A 332 2.59 7.01 1.90
C GLY A 332 3.61 7.56 2.90
N GLY A 333 4.01 6.73 3.86
CA GLY A 333 4.83 7.18 5.01
C GLY A 333 6.12 7.92 4.63
N ILE A 334 6.81 7.52 3.56
CA ILE A 334 7.98 8.25 3.03
C ILE A 334 7.51 9.41 2.16
N GLY A 335 6.58 9.20 1.23
CA GLY A 335 6.17 10.21 0.25
C GLY A 335 5.53 11.45 0.89
N GLU A 336 4.88 11.30 2.04
CA GLU A 336 4.27 12.37 2.81
C GLU A 336 5.29 13.12 3.69
N ASN A 337 6.33 12.44 4.19
CA ASN A 337 7.19 12.99 5.25
C ASN A 337 8.62 13.31 4.82
N ALA A 338 9.17 12.59 3.83
CA ALA A 338 10.55 12.75 3.40
C ALA A 338 10.68 13.85 2.34
N GLY A 339 10.84 15.08 2.79
CA GLY A 339 10.96 16.25 1.92
C GLY A 339 12.16 16.14 0.97
N MET A 340 13.29 15.64 1.46
CA MET A 340 14.49 15.50 0.65
C MET A 340 14.34 14.46 -0.46
N VAL A 341 13.62 13.36 -0.21
CA VAL A 341 13.34 12.35 -1.25
C VAL A 341 12.60 12.98 -2.42
N ARG A 342 11.55 13.78 -2.14
CA ARG A 342 10.78 14.47 -3.18
C ARG A 342 11.66 15.46 -3.96
N GLU A 343 12.45 16.24 -3.25
CA GLU A 343 13.36 17.24 -3.81
C GLU A 343 14.42 16.62 -4.72
N LEU A 344 15.18 15.64 -4.23
CA LEU A 344 16.25 14.99 -4.98
C LEU A 344 15.73 14.21 -6.19
N THR A 345 14.52 13.65 -6.10
CA THR A 345 13.85 13.00 -7.25
C THR A 345 13.42 14.02 -8.29
N LEU A 346 12.68 15.07 -7.91
CA LEU A 346 12.15 16.04 -8.86
C LEU A 346 13.25 16.87 -9.53
N ASN A 347 14.36 17.15 -8.83
CA ASN A 347 15.53 17.83 -9.41
C ASN A 347 16.16 17.06 -10.59
N LYS A 348 15.93 15.74 -10.70
CA LYS A 348 16.39 14.93 -11.85
C LYS A 348 15.46 15.01 -13.06
N LEU A 349 14.29 15.64 -12.92
CA LEU A 349 13.20 15.64 -13.90
C LEU A 349 12.93 17.02 -14.51
N GLY A 350 13.96 17.89 -14.54
CA GLY A 350 13.85 19.22 -15.14
C GLY A 350 13.42 19.20 -16.61
N LEU A 351 13.77 18.15 -17.38
CA LEU A 351 13.31 17.97 -18.76
C LEU A 351 11.79 17.77 -18.89
N LEU A 352 11.14 17.26 -17.84
CA LEU A 352 9.68 17.17 -17.78
C LEU A 352 9.04 18.48 -17.28
N GLY A 353 9.83 19.48 -16.91
CA GLY A 353 9.36 20.77 -16.44
C GLY A 353 9.04 20.81 -14.94
N PHE A 354 9.66 19.95 -14.12
CA PHE A 354 9.54 20.04 -12.67
C PHE A 354 10.60 20.96 -12.08
N GLU A 355 10.16 21.91 -11.26
CA GLU A 355 10.99 22.77 -10.44
C GLU A 355 10.37 22.87 -9.04
N ILE A 356 11.10 22.37 -8.03
CA ILE A 356 10.58 22.30 -6.67
C ILE A 356 10.66 23.66 -5.97
N ASP A 357 9.69 23.93 -5.09
CA ASP A 357 9.73 25.02 -4.11
C ASP A 357 10.06 24.40 -2.74
N HIS A 358 11.24 24.73 -2.21
CA HIS A 358 11.74 24.12 -0.97
C HIS A 358 10.81 24.39 0.23
N ASP A 359 10.32 25.61 0.37
CA ASP A 359 9.48 25.99 1.51
C ASP A 359 8.11 25.30 1.45
N ARG A 360 7.48 25.26 0.26
CA ARG A 360 6.23 24.51 0.05
C ARG A 360 6.44 23.02 0.28
N ASN A 361 7.56 22.46 -0.19
CA ASN A 361 7.92 21.07 0.02
C ASN A 361 8.02 20.73 1.51
N MET A 362 8.73 21.54 2.29
CA MET A 362 8.90 21.30 3.73
C MET A 362 7.63 21.54 4.54
N ALA A 363 6.75 22.43 4.08
CA ALA A 363 5.44 22.69 4.68
C ALA A 363 4.45 21.52 4.49
N ALA A 364 4.54 20.77 3.39
CA ALA A 364 3.70 19.63 3.07
C ALA A 364 4.25 18.32 3.69
N ARG A 365 4.28 18.26 5.03
CA ARG A 365 4.69 17.07 5.81
C ARG A 365 3.75 16.81 6.98
N PHE A 366 3.83 15.60 7.55
CA PHE A 366 3.15 15.23 8.79
C PHE A 366 1.62 15.37 8.71
N GLY A 367 1.04 14.87 7.61
CA GLY A 367 -0.41 14.89 7.35
C GLY A 367 -0.90 16.15 6.63
N LYS A 368 -0.02 17.10 6.29
CA LYS A 368 -0.37 18.26 5.45
C LYS A 368 -0.25 17.89 3.97
N SER A 369 -1.26 18.24 3.18
CA SER A 369 -1.28 18.15 1.72
C SER A 369 -0.95 19.50 1.07
N GLY A 370 -0.52 19.49 -0.19
CA GLY A 370 -0.28 20.72 -0.95
C GLY A 370 0.57 20.55 -2.20
N ALA A 371 0.58 21.59 -3.04
CA ALA A 371 1.51 21.69 -4.16
C ALA A 371 2.90 22.08 -3.67
N ILE A 372 3.92 21.40 -4.18
CA ILE A 372 5.32 21.54 -3.73
C ILE A 372 6.24 22.11 -4.82
N THR A 373 5.72 22.44 -6.00
CA THR A 373 6.47 23.03 -7.10
C THR A 373 6.30 24.54 -7.17
N LYS A 374 7.25 25.22 -7.81
CA LYS A 374 7.16 26.66 -8.09
C LYS A 374 6.01 26.97 -9.05
N ASP A 375 5.54 28.21 -9.01
CA ASP A 375 4.52 28.68 -9.95
C ASP A 375 5.05 28.62 -11.39
N GLY A 376 4.26 28.09 -12.33
CA GLY A 376 4.65 27.90 -13.72
C GLY A 376 5.41 26.59 -14.02
N SER A 377 5.84 25.85 -13.00
CA SER A 377 6.35 24.48 -13.14
C SER A 377 5.21 23.48 -13.36
N ARG A 378 5.51 22.31 -13.92
CA ARG A 378 4.63 21.14 -13.82
C ARG A 378 4.37 20.83 -12.35
N LEU A 379 3.12 20.52 -12.02
CA LEU A 379 2.69 20.33 -10.64
C LEU A 379 3.23 19.03 -10.04
N ALA A 380 3.77 19.12 -8.83
CA ALA A 380 3.84 17.98 -7.93
C ALA A 380 3.04 18.27 -6.66
N LEU A 381 2.30 17.27 -6.19
CA LEU A 381 1.42 17.36 -5.03
C LEU A 381 1.85 16.34 -3.96
N VAL A 382 1.72 16.72 -2.69
CA VAL A 382 1.70 15.77 -1.58
C VAL A 382 0.25 15.58 -1.16
N ILE A 383 -0.21 14.33 -1.12
CA ILE A 383 -1.56 13.95 -0.71
C ILE A 383 -1.42 12.78 0.26
N PRO A 384 -1.74 12.94 1.56
CA PRO A 384 -1.75 11.81 2.48
C PRO A 384 -2.77 10.76 2.08
N THR A 385 -2.38 9.48 2.05
CA THR A 385 -3.32 8.39 1.71
C THR A 385 -4.24 8.06 2.87
N ASN A 386 -5.43 7.56 2.56
CA ASN A 386 -6.33 6.98 3.55
C ASN A 386 -6.95 5.68 3.00
N GLU A 387 -6.20 4.58 3.09
CA GLU A 387 -6.63 3.27 2.59
C GLU A 387 -7.82 2.74 3.40
N GLU A 388 -7.80 2.96 4.72
CA GLU A 388 -8.87 2.56 5.62
C GLU A 388 -10.21 3.22 5.26
N LEU A 389 -10.20 4.50 4.88
CA LEU A 389 -11.40 5.19 4.42
C LEU A 389 -11.97 4.60 3.13
N VAL A 390 -11.14 4.26 2.15
CA VAL A 390 -11.61 3.60 0.93
C VAL A 390 -12.26 2.25 1.26
N ILE A 391 -11.63 1.48 2.16
CA ILE A 391 -12.18 0.20 2.58
C ILE A 391 -13.54 0.38 3.28
N ALA A 392 -13.66 1.38 4.15
CA ALA A 392 -14.91 1.72 4.83
C ALA A 392 -16.00 2.15 3.83
N GLN A 393 -15.66 3.02 2.87
CA GLN A 393 -16.58 3.49 1.83
C GLN A 393 -17.08 2.36 0.94
N ASP A 394 -16.19 1.49 0.48
CA ASP A 394 -16.53 0.35 -0.35
C ASP A 394 -17.40 -0.66 0.39
N ALA A 395 -17.03 -0.99 1.63
CA ALA A 395 -17.82 -1.88 2.47
C ALA A 395 -19.23 -1.31 2.67
N SER A 396 -19.32 -0.05 3.08
CA SER A 396 -20.60 0.62 3.31
C SER A 396 -21.46 0.68 2.05
N ARG A 397 -20.88 1.05 0.89
CA ARG A 397 -21.61 1.15 -0.38
C ARG A 397 -22.23 -0.19 -0.81
N LEU A 398 -21.54 -1.30 -0.56
CA LEU A 398 -21.96 -2.62 -1.02
C LEU A 398 -22.94 -3.33 -0.08
N THR A 399 -23.08 -2.88 1.17
CA THR A 399 -23.87 -3.59 2.19
C THR A 399 -24.95 -2.76 2.90
N ALA A 400 -24.91 -1.42 2.81
CA ALA A 400 -25.70 -0.53 3.67
C ALA A 400 -26.83 0.21 2.97
#